data_AF-A0A9X3WL79-F1
#
_entry.id   AF-A0A9X3WL79-F1
#
_cell.length_a   1.000
_cell.length_b   1.000
_cell.length_c   1.000
_cell.angle_alpha   90.00
_cell.angle_beta   90.00
_cell.angle_gamma   90.00
#
_symmetry.space_group_name_H-M   'P 1'
#
loop_
_entity.id
_entity.type
_entity.pdbx_description
1 polymer ?
#
loop_
_entity_poly.entity_id
_entity_poly.type
_entity_poly.pdbx_seq_one_letter_code
_entity_poly.pdbx_strand_id
1 'polypeptide(L)'
;MFLQEVSNMKVFSQLSLKHVEDRLIITAEFPKAFLRQNRLQQPFLYVSLYVRGGAIIKIIDEGTAELYSPSKKEFAPETYKQIIQFAMEHAPQFKNKAKK
;
A
#
# COMPACT_ATOMS: atom_id res chain seq x y z
N MET A 1 0.75 -10.35 15.11
CA MET A 1 -0.40 -9.58 15.64
C MET A 1 -1.01 -8.80 14.48
N PHE A 2 -2.33 -8.85 14.32
CA PHE A 2 -3.04 -8.40 13.12
C PHE A 2 -3.35 -6.89 13.17
N LEU A 3 -3.26 -6.20 12.02
CA LEU A 3 -3.53 -4.76 11.90
C LEU A 3 -5.06 -4.59 11.87
N GLN A 4 -5.60 -3.80 12.82
CA GLN A 4 -7.04 -3.82 13.13
C GLN A 4 -7.87 -2.71 12.48
N GLU A 5 -7.29 -1.59 11.98
CA GLU A 5 -8.06 -0.54 11.28
C GLU A 5 -7.15 0.49 10.56
N VAL A 6 -7.58 1.03 9.41
CA VAL A 6 -6.87 2.08 8.64
C VAL A 6 -7.86 3.21 8.32
N SER A 7 -7.54 4.46 8.69
CA SER A 7 -8.37 5.66 8.40
C SER A 7 -7.53 6.80 7.79
N ASN A 8 -8.18 7.71 7.03
CA ASN A 8 -7.59 8.92 6.42
C ASN A 8 -6.53 8.71 5.31
N MET A 9 -6.82 7.86 4.32
CA MET A 9 -5.96 7.58 3.16
C MET A 9 -6.15 8.62 2.03
N LYS A 10 -5.06 9.25 1.54
CA LYS A 10 -5.06 10.16 0.36
C LYS A 10 -4.19 9.58 -0.77
N VAL A 11 -4.57 9.80 -2.03
CA VAL A 11 -4.03 9.10 -3.22
C VAL A 11 -3.24 10.03 -4.14
N PHE A 12 -2.02 9.61 -4.51
CA PHE A 12 -1.25 10.15 -5.63
C PHE A 12 -0.97 9.00 -6.63
N SER A 13 -1.37 9.14 -7.90
CA SER A 13 -1.18 8.12 -8.96
C SER A 13 -0.42 8.69 -10.16
N GLN A 14 0.52 7.89 -10.68
CA GLN A 14 1.31 8.18 -11.89
C GLN A 14 1.36 6.91 -12.77
N LEU A 15 0.79 6.99 -13.98
CA LEU A 15 0.65 5.88 -14.94
C LEU A 15 1.95 5.69 -15.77
N SER A 16 2.48 4.46 -15.83
CA SER A 16 3.64 4.10 -16.67
C SER A 16 3.28 3.01 -17.69
N LEU A 17 3.58 3.22 -18.98
CA LEU A 17 3.17 2.35 -20.08
C LEU A 17 3.99 1.04 -20.23
N LYS A 18 5.08 0.84 -19.46
CA LYS A 18 5.89 -0.40 -19.55
C LYS A 18 5.30 -1.59 -18.78
N HIS A 19 4.44 -1.32 -17.80
CA HIS A 19 3.66 -2.30 -17.06
C HIS A 19 2.31 -1.64 -16.84
N VAL A 20 1.19 -2.25 -17.26
CA VAL A 20 -0.13 -1.70 -16.92
C VAL A 20 -0.31 -1.86 -15.40
N GLU A 21 0.21 -0.86 -14.68
CA GLU A 21 0.44 -0.82 -13.26
C GLU A 21 -0.10 0.53 -12.76
N ASP A 22 -0.98 0.48 -11.75
CA ASP A 22 -1.33 1.65 -10.97
C ASP A 22 -0.48 1.66 -9.70
N ARG A 23 0.10 2.81 -9.40
CA ARG A 23 0.89 3.05 -8.19
C ARG A 23 0.12 3.99 -7.30
N LEU A 24 0.01 3.63 -6.04
CA LEU A 24 -0.67 4.43 -5.03
C LEU A 24 0.26 4.60 -3.82
N ILE A 25 0.37 5.84 -3.37
CA ILE A 25 0.91 6.15 -2.04
C ILE A 25 -0.29 6.28 -1.12
N ILE A 26 -0.24 5.58 0.00
CA ILE A 26 -1.33 5.47 0.97
C ILE A 26 -0.77 5.79 2.36
N THR A 27 -1.37 6.77 3.02
CA THR A 27 -1.11 7.08 4.43
C THR A 27 -1.75 6.02 5.32
N ALA A 28 -1.03 5.47 6.29
CA ALA A 28 -1.56 4.49 7.23
C ALA A 28 -1.01 4.73 8.63
N GLU A 29 -1.74 4.30 9.65
CA GLU A 29 -1.23 4.27 11.02
C GLU A 29 -0.43 2.99 11.24
N PHE A 30 0.88 3.15 11.42
CA PHE A 30 1.77 2.03 11.68
C PHE A 30 1.92 1.81 13.20
N PRO A 31 1.91 0.56 13.68
CA PRO A 31 2.12 0.28 15.09
C PRO A 31 3.43 0.88 15.61
N LYS A 32 3.41 1.57 16.75
CA LYS A 32 4.61 2.21 17.34
C LYS A 32 5.79 1.24 17.51
N ALA A 33 5.51 -0.03 17.83
CA ALA A 33 6.53 -1.06 17.92
C ALA A 33 7.21 -1.32 16.56
N PHE A 34 6.43 -1.38 15.48
CA PHE A 34 6.93 -1.56 14.12
C PHE A 34 7.77 -0.37 13.67
N LEU A 35 7.31 0.87 13.94
CA LEU A 35 8.05 2.09 13.66
C LEU A 35 9.42 2.09 14.34
N ARG A 36 9.46 1.77 15.63
CA ARG A 36 10.72 1.72 16.40
C ARG A 36 11.67 0.63 15.93
N GLN A 37 11.15 -0.58 15.68
CA GLN A 37 11.96 -1.72 15.24
C GLN A 37 12.63 -1.45 13.89
N ASN A 38 11.92 -0.80 12.98
CA ASN A 38 12.39 -0.51 11.63
C ASN A 38 12.96 0.90 11.47
N ARG A 39 13.08 1.67 12.57
CA ARG A 39 13.59 3.06 12.61
C ARG A 39 12.89 4.02 11.64
N LEU A 40 11.60 3.79 11.40
CA LEU A 40 10.77 4.59 10.51
C LEU A 40 10.27 5.85 11.23
N GLN A 41 10.27 6.99 10.53
CA GLN A 41 9.85 8.28 11.07
C GLN A 41 8.55 8.77 10.43
N GLN A 42 8.43 8.65 9.11
CA GLN A 42 7.29 9.10 8.32
C GLN A 42 6.96 8.08 7.22
N PRO A 43 6.46 6.88 7.59
CA PRO A 43 6.21 5.84 6.62
C PRO A 43 4.88 5.99 5.88
N PHE A 44 4.88 5.56 4.63
CA PHE A 44 3.74 5.46 3.73
C PHE A 44 3.71 4.08 3.09
N LEU A 45 2.52 3.56 2.82
CA LEU A 45 2.36 2.37 2.00
C LEU A 45 2.47 2.76 0.53
N TYR A 46 3.42 2.15 -0.18
CA TYR A 46 3.56 2.25 -1.62
C TYR A 46 3.04 0.96 -2.25
N VAL A 47 1.87 1.04 -2.87
CA VAL A 47 1.16 -0.11 -3.44
C VAL A 47 1.21 -0.04 -4.95
N SER A 48 1.71 -1.11 -5.55
CA SER A 48 1.74 -1.34 -6.99
C SER A 48 0.71 -2.39 -7.34
N LEU A 49 -0.27 -2.06 -8.18
CA LEU A 49 -1.31 -2.96 -8.64
C LEU A 49 -1.15 -3.27 -10.13
N TYR A 50 -1.04 -4.55 -10.47
CA TYR A 50 -0.88 -5.03 -11.85
C TYR A 50 -2.21 -5.52 -12.42
N VAL A 51 -2.51 -5.18 -13.68
CA VAL A 51 -3.76 -5.58 -14.36
C VAL A 51 -3.98 -7.09 -14.41
N ARG A 52 -2.91 -7.90 -14.37
CA ARG A 52 -2.99 -9.38 -14.32
C ARG A 52 -3.32 -9.95 -12.94
N GLY A 53 -3.69 -9.11 -11.97
CA GLY A 53 -4.10 -9.53 -10.62
C GLY A 53 -2.96 -9.64 -9.61
N GLY A 54 -1.76 -9.15 -9.97
CA GLY A 54 -0.65 -9.04 -9.02
C GLY A 54 -0.73 -7.76 -8.20
N ALA A 55 -0.23 -7.80 -6.97
CA ALA A 55 -0.02 -6.59 -6.18
C ALA A 55 1.28 -6.70 -5.39
N ILE A 56 1.99 -5.58 -5.24
CA ILE A 56 3.17 -5.44 -4.40
C ILE A 56 2.92 -4.30 -3.43
N ILE A 57 3.25 -4.52 -2.16
CA ILE A 57 3.19 -3.51 -1.11
C ILE A 57 4.61 -3.27 -0.63
N LYS A 58 5.03 -2.01 -0.64
CA LYS A 58 6.26 -1.52 -0.02
C LYS A 58 5.90 -0.47 1.02
N ILE A 59 6.84 -0.17 1.91
CA ILE A 59 6.75 0.95 2.83
C ILE A 59 7.88 1.91 2.45
N ILE A 60 7.54 3.16 2.18
CA ILE A 60 8.51 4.24 1.93
C ILE A 60 8.52 5.10 3.18
N ASP A 61 9.70 5.35 3.75
CA ASP A 61 9.86 6.35 4.80
C ASP A 61 10.36 7.66 4.20
N GLU A 62 9.58 8.72 4.32
CA GLU A 62 10.00 10.05 3.85
C GLU A 62 11.07 10.66 4.76
N GLY A 63 11.02 10.37 6.06
CA GLY A 63 11.96 10.90 7.05
C GLY A 63 13.37 10.34 6.92
N THR A 64 13.53 9.08 6.52
CA THR A 64 14.85 8.44 6.30
C THR A 64 15.18 8.20 4.83
N ALA A 65 14.25 8.47 3.91
CA ALA A 65 14.34 8.12 2.49
C ALA A 65 14.60 6.61 2.23
N GLU A 66 14.19 5.77 3.17
CA GLU A 66 14.37 4.31 3.08
C GLU A 66 13.15 3.62 2.48
N LEU A 67 13.43 2.49 1.81
CA LEU A 67 12.41 1.63 1.22
C LEU A 67 12.43 0.27 1.91
N TYR A 68 11.34 -0.05 2.58
CA TYR A 68 11.11 -1.36 3.16
C TYR A 68 10.18 -2.18 2.26
N SER A 69 10.58 -3.41 1.93
CA SER A 69 9.81 -4.30 1.04
C SER A 69 9.35 -5.54 1.83
N PRO A 70 8.31 -5.41 2.67
CA PRO A 70 7.79 -6.51 3.45
C PRO A 70 7.30 -7.64 2.54
N SER A 71 7.64 -8.86 2.92
CA SER A 71 7.06 -10.05 2.32
C SER A 71 5.58 -10.17 2.71
N LYS A 72 4.80 -10.88 1.89
CA LYS A 72 3.37 -11.12 2.15
C LYS A 72 3.10 -11.77 3.53
N LYS A 73 4.06 -12.52 4.06
CA LYS A 73 3.96 -13.20 5.37
C LYS A 73 4.08 -12.26 6.56
N GLU A 74 4.66 -11.07 6.37
CA GLU A 74 4.80 -10.05 7.41
C GLU A 74 3.50 -9.25 7.60
N PHE A 75 2.58 -9.34 6.65
CA PHE A 75 1.24 -8.83 6.81
C PHE A 75 0.32 -9.92 7.37
N ALA A 76 -0.55 -9.51 8.28
CA ALA A 76 -1.77 -10.25 8.54
C ALA A 76 -2.54 -10.43 7.20
N PRO A 77 -3.01 -11.65 6.88
CA PRO A 77 -3.75 -11.92 5.64
C PRO A 77 -4.92 -10.96 5.39
N GLU A 78 -5.64 -10.58 6.44
CA GLU A 78 -6.77 -9.64 6.35
C GLU A 78 -6.30 -8.23 6.05
N THR A 79 -5.27 -7.74 6.75
CA THR A 79 -4.65 -6.44 6.51
C THR A 79 -4.12 -6.34 5.08
N TYR A 80 -3.43 -7.37 4.59
CA TYR A 80 -2.95 -7.40 3.21
C TYR A 80 -4.10 -7.24 2.23
N LYS A 81 -5.19 -7.99 2.40
CA LYS A 81 -6.39 -7.89 1.56
C LYS A 81 -7.03 -6.52 1.62
N GLN A 82 -7.16 -5.92 2.81
CA GLN A 82 -7.72 -4.58 2.98
C GLN A 82 -6.90 -3.52 2.26
N ILE A 83 -5.56 -3.55 2.38
CA ILE A 83 -4.67 -2.62 1.68
C ILE A 83 -4.86 -2.74 0.16
N ILE A 84 -4.89 -3.97 -0.37
CA ILE A 84 -5.08 -4.20 -1.80
C ILE A 84 -6.47 -3.75 -2.26
N GLN A 85 -7.52 -4.08 -1.51
CA GLN A 85 -8.89 -3.70 -1.84
C GLN A 85 -9.03 -2.17 -1.89
N PHE A 86 -8.55 -1.49 -0.84
CA PHE A 86 -8.54 -0.04 -0.79
C PHE A 86 -7.77 0.56 -1.97
N ALA A 87 -6.57 0.04 -2.25
CA ALA A 87 -5.78 0.49 -3.39
C ALA A 87 -6.54 0.30 -4.71
N MET A 88 -7.26 -0.81 -4.90
CA MET A 88 -8.05 -1.07 -6.10
C MET A 88 -9.25 -0.13 -6.24
N GLU A 89 -9.96 0.18 -5.15
CA GLU A 89 -11.10 1.10 -5.17
C GLU A 89 -10.70 2.52 -5.59
N HIS A 90 -9.46 2.90 -5.26
CA HIS A 90 -8.92 4.21 -5.54
C HIS A 90 -8.07 4.30 -6.81
N ALA A 91 -7.65 3.16 -7.37
CA ALA A 91 -6.86 3.05 -8.59
C ALA A 91 -7.70 3.39 -9.85
N PRO A 92 -7.28 4.37 -10.66
CA PRO A 92 -7.97 4.72 -11.90
C PRO A 92 -8.28 3.53 -12.82
N GLN A 93 -7.38 2.54 -12.91
CA GLN A 93 -7.54 1.37 -13.77
C GLN A 93 -8.66 0.41 -13.31
N PHE A 94 -9.10 0.50 -12.05
CA PHE A 94 -10.11 -0.39 -11.47
C PHE A 94 -11.42 0.33 -11.10
N LYS A 95 -11.47 1.67 -11.15
CA LYS A 95 -12.69 2.45 -10.88
C LYS A 95 -13.93 2.02 -11.68
N ASN A 96 -13.75 1.47 -12.88
CA ASN A 96 -14.86 0.99 -13.72
C ASN A 96 -15.26 -0.47 -13.48
N LYS A 97 -14.51 -1.24 -12.67
CA LYS A 97 -14.86 -2.63 -12.30
C LYS A 97 -15.70 -2.72 -11.03
N ALA A 98 -15.69 -1.69 -10.17
CA ALA A 98 -16.44 -1.65 -8.91
C ALA A 98 -17.92 -1.24 -9.06
N LYS A 99 -18.40 -0.96 -10.28
CA LYS A 99 -19.78 -0.52 -10.58
C LYS A 99 -20.67 -1.60 -11.21
N LYS A 100 -20.30 -2.89 -11.12
CA LYS A 100 -21.13 -4.00 -11.62
C LYS A 100 -21.49 -4.96 -10.52
#